data_AF-A0A7S1SWB7-F1
#
_entry.id   AF-A0A7S1SWB7-F1
#
_cell.length_a   1.000
_cell.length_b   1.000
_cell.length_c   1.000
_cell.angle_alpha   90.00
_cell.angle_beta   90.00
_cell.angle_gamma   90.00
#
_symmetry.space_group_name_H-M   'P 1'
#
loop_
_entity.id
_entity.type
_entity.pdbx_description
1 polymer ?
#
loop_
_entity_poly.entity_id
_entity_poly.type
_entity_poly.pdbx_seq_one_letter_code
_entity_poly.pdbx_strand_id
1 'polypeptide(L)'
;SKAVQLVASTFGYSQVSPVSEGAELSDTSRYPTFNRVFTPSFKLAPAIVEVIKHFGWQRIGIVAGETSEDFSAVRSLQTAAKGTDIHIVSSVNAISGEPA
;
A
#
# COMPACT_ATOMS: atom_id res chain seq x y z
N SER A 1 -12.44 -5.12 -6.69
CA SER A 1 -12.05 -6.54 -6.84
C SER A 1 -11.38 -6.73 -8.19
N LYS A 2 -10.18 -7.31 -8.22
CA LYS A 2 -9.36 -7.53 -9.44
C LYS A 2 -10.11 -8.36 -10.49
N ALA A 3 -10.73 -9.47 -10.06
CA ALA A 3 -11.45 -10.36 -10.97
C ALA A 3 -12.63 -9.68 -11.68
N VAL A 4 -13.43 -8.89 -10.94
CA VAL A 4 -14.57 -8.15 -11.51
C VAL A 4 -14.08 -7.12 -12.53
N GLN A 5 -12.95 -6.47 -12.27
CA GLN A 5 -12.37 -5.52 -13.20
C GLN A 5 -11.99 -6.20 -14.52
N LEU A 6 -11.32 -7.35 -14.45
CA LEU A 6 -10.83 -8.06 -15.65
C LEU A 6 -12.00 -8.50 -16.54
N VAL A 7 -13.09 -8.96 -15.94
CA VAL A 7 -14.31 -9.30 -16.68
C VAL A 7 -14.97 -8.05 -17.25
N ALA A 8 -15.16 -7.00 -16.45
CA ALA A 8 -15.82 -5.75 -16.89
C ALA A 8 -15.07 -5.06 -18.04
N SER A 9 -13.74 -5.04 -17.99
CA SER A 9 -12.91 -4.44 -19.04
C SER A 9 -13.00 -5.18 -20.38
N THR A 10 -13.25 -6.50 -20.38
CA THR A 10 -13.48 -7.28 -21.60
C THR A 10 -14.70 -6.78 -22.37
N PHE A 11 -15.71 -6.26 -21.66
CA PHE A 11 -16.93 -5.69 -22.24
C PHE A 11 -16.92 -4.16 -22.34
N GLY A 12 -15.80 -3.51 -21.98
CA GLY A 12 -15.69 -2.05 -21.99
C GLY A 12 -16.47 -1.33 -20.88
N TYR A 13 -16.89 -2.05 -19.83
CA TYR A 13 -17.64 -1.45 -18.73
C TYR A 13 -16.72 -0.81 -17.68
N SER A 14 -17.11 0.38 -17.24
CA SER A 14 -16.49 1.07 -16.11
C SER A 14 -16.93 0.44 -14.79
N GLN A 15 -15.97 0.12 -13.93
CA GLN A 15 -16.23 -0.34 -12.57
C GLN A 15 -15.85 0.75 -11.57
N VAL A 16 -16.72 1.05 -10.61
CA VAL A 16 -16.42 1.92 -9.47
C VAL A 16 -16.46 1.09 -8.18
N SER A 17 -15.33 0.98 -7.48
CA SER A 17 -15.27 0.26 -6.21
C SER A 17 -15.35 1.20 -4.99
N PRO A 18 -16.19 0.88 -3.98
CA PRO A 18 -16.31 1.71 -2.78
C PRO A 18 -15.19 1.48 -1.75
N VAL A 19 -14.53 0.32 -1.76
CA VAL A 19 -13.63 -0.13 -0.66
C VAL A 19 -12.30 -0.74 -1.12
N SER A 20 -11.98 -0.70 -2.43
CA SER A 20 -10.73 -1.33 -2.89
C SER A 20 -9.52 -0.43 -2.59
N GLU A 21 -8.61 -0.90 -1.74
CA GLU A 21 -7.42 -0.12 -1.30
C GLU A 21 -6.13 -0.50 -2.03
N GLY A 22 -6.09 -1.66 -2.69
CA GLY A 22 -4.89 -2.21 -3.34
C GLY A 22 -4.15 -1.21 -4.23
N ALA A 23 -2.83 -1.15 -4.10
CA ALA A 23 -1.99 -0.19 -4.82
C ALA A 23 -1.95 -0.49 -6.32
N GLU A 24 -1.87 -1.76 -6.67
CA GLU A 24 -1.82 -2.32 -8.02
C GLU A 24 -3.04 -1.97 -8.86
N LEU A 25 -4.19 -1.73 -8.24
CA LEU A 25 -5.41 -1.28 -8.92
C LEU A 25 -5.31 0.16 -9.47
N SER A 26 -4.22 0.87 -9.18
CA SER A 26 -3.94 2.20 -9.76
C SER A 26 -3.21 2.12 -11.10
N ASP A 27 -2.78 0.93 -11.53
CA ASP A 27 -2.13 0.75 -12.83
C ASP A 27 -3.19 0.77 -13.95
N THR A 28 -3.33 1.93 -14.59
CA THR A 28 -4.30 2.16 -15.67
C THR A 28 -3.97 1.40 -16.96
N SER A 29 -2.73 0.92 -17.13
CA SER A 29 -2.37 0.06 -18.26
C SER A 29 -2.96 -1.34 -18.12
N ARG A 30 -3.06 -1.83 -16.88
CA ARG A 30 -3.63 -3.14 -16.54
C ARG A 30 -5.12 -3.08 -16.24
N TYR A 31 -5.58 -1.97 -15.66
CA TYR A 31 -6.95 -1.81 -15.18
C TYR A 31 -7.61 -0.55 -15.76
N PRO A 32 -7.78 -0.43 -17.09
CA PRO A 32 -8.13 0.83 -17.77
C PRO A 32 -9.52 1.37 -17.43
N THR A 33 -10.46 0.49 -17.07
CA THR A 33 -11.84 0.87 -16.75
C THR A 33 -12.13 0.91 -15.25
N PHE A 34 -11.09 0.81 -14.41
CA PHE A 34 -11.24 0.76 -12.95
C PHE A 34 -11.20 2.15 -12.32
N ASN A 35 -12.19 2.42 -11.49
CA ASN A 35 -12.27 3.61 -10.66
C ASN A 35 -12.60 3.20 -9.22
N ARG A 36 -12.27 4.06 -8.25
CA ARG A 36 -12.60 3.84 -6.85
C ARG A 36 -12.85 5.16 -6.12
N VAL A 37 -13.70 5.10 -5.12
CA VAL A 37 -13.94 6.21 -4.17
C VAL A 37 -12.89 6.18 -3.05
N PHE A 38 -12.42 4.98 -2.71
CA PHE A 38 -11.45 4.78 -1.64
C PHE A 38 -10.03 5.20 -2.04
N THR A 39 -9.24 5.66 -1.07
CA THR A 39 -7.87 6.10 -1.28
C THR A 39 -6.92 4.90 -1.45
N PRO A 40 -5.99 4.91 -2.42
CA PRO A 40 -4.95 3.89 -2.51
C PRO A 40 -4.09 3.79 -1.23
N SER A 41 -3.77 2.57 -0.79
CA SER A 41 -3.00 2.34 0.45
C SER A 41 -1.63 3.02 0.45
N PHE A 42 -0.96 3.15 -0.70
CA PHE A 42 0.35 3.81 -0.79
C PHE A 42 0.32 5.31 -0.44
N LYS A 43 -0.85 5.97 -0.51
CA LYS A 43 -0.98 7.39 -0.14
C LYS A 43 -0.95 7.62 1.36
N LEU A 44 -1.02 6.57 2.18
CA LEU A 44 -0.86 6.66 3.62
C LEU A 44 0.60 6.93 4.02
N ALA A 45 1.56 6.45 3.24
CA ALA A 45 2.99 6.54 3.56
C ALA A 45 3.51 7.98 3.78
N PRO A 46 3.21 8.97 2.92
CA PRO A 46 3.60 10.36 3.17
C PRO A 46 3.03 10.93 4.48
N ALA A 47 1.77 10.61 4.82
CA ALA A 47 1.16 11.07 6.06
C ALA A 47 1.84 10.46 7.30
N ILE A 48 2.22 9.19 7.24
CA ILE A 48 3.00 8.54 8.31
C ILE A 48 4.34 9.26 8.49
N VAL A 49 5.03 9.61 7.40
CA VAL A 49 6.30 10.35 7.46
C VAL A 49 6.12 11.72 8.12
N GLU A 50 5.02 12.43 7.85
CA GLU A 50 4.73 13.70 8.51
C GLU A 50 4.51 13.55 10.02
N VAL A 51 3.80 12.50 10.45
CA VAL A 51 3.63 12.18 11.88
C VAL A 51 4.98 11.90 12.55
N ILE A 52 5.82 11.08 11.92
CA ILE A 52 7.17 10.76 12.44
C ILE A 52 8.00 12.04 12.60
N LYS A 53 7.95 12.95 11.61
CA LYS A 53 8.63 14.25 11.66
C LYS A 53 8.08 15.14 12.78
N HIS A 54 6.76 15.19 12.96
CA HIS A 54 6.12 16.01 13.99
C HIS A 54 6.63 15.66 15.39
N PHE A 55 6.83 14.37 15.68
CA PHE A 55 7.35 13.91 16.96
C PHE A 55 8.88 13.83 17.04
N GLY A 56 9.59 14.19 15.96
CA GLY A 56 11.06 14.18 15.93
C GLY A 56 11.67 12.78 15.99
N TRP A 57 10.93 11.73 15.61
CA TRP A 57 11.46 10.37 15.60
C TRP A 57 12.36 10.15 14.37
N GLN A 58 13.55 9.61 14.59
CA GLN A 58 14.53 9.37 13.52
C GLN A 58 14.80 7.88 13.27
N ARG A 59 14.28 6.99 14.12
CA ARG A 59 14.50 5.54 14.00
C ARG A 59 13.17 4.83 14.16
N ILE A 60 12.79 4.09 13.12
CA ILE A 60 11.54 3.32 13.11
C ILE A 60 11.81 1.86 12.71
N GLY A 61 11.00 0.94 13.23
CA GLY A 61 10.92 -0.44 12.78
C GLY A 61 9.59 -0.67 12.06
N ILE A 62 9.59 -1.54 11.05
CA ILE A 62 8.40 -1.92 10.30
C ILE A 62 8.14 -3.41 10.55
N VAL A 63 6.92 -3.75 10.92
CA VAL A 63 6.44 -5.13 10.95
C VAL A 63 5.33 -5.23 9.93
N ALA A 64 5.47 -6.15 8.99
CA ALA A 64 4.54 -6.33 7.89
C ALA A 64 4.06 -7.79 7.84
N GLY A 65 2.83 -8.00 7.36
CA GLY A 65 2.39 -9.33 6.98
C GLY A 65 3.04 -9.80 5.68
N GLU A 66 2.60 -10.96 5.19
CA GLU A 66 3.16 -11.59 3.98
C GLU A 66 2.33 -11.32 2.72
N THR A 67 1.35 -10.41 2.77
CA THR A 67 0.51 -10.11 1.62
C THR A 67 1.22 -9.18 0.62
N SER A 68 0.81 -9.23 -0.65
CA SER A 68 1.35 -8.32 -1.66
C SER A 68 1.08 -6.84 -1.34
N GLU A 69 -0.04 -6.59 -0.68
CA GLU A 69 -0.50 -5.31 -0.20
C GLU A 69 0.41 -4.81 0.94
N ASP A 70 0.79 -5.68 1.88
CA ASP A 70 1.74 -5.37 2.96
C ASP A 70 3.11 -4.95 2.39
N PHE A 71 3.67 -5.75 1.47
CA PHE A 71 4.95 -5.42 0.83
C PHE A 71 4.89 -4.09 0.07
N SER A 72 3.77 -3.81 -0.59
CA SER A 72 3.55 -2.53 -1.27
C SER A 72 3.51 -1.36 -0.28
N ALA A 73 2.89 -1.53 0.88
CA ALA A 73 2.84 -0.51 1.93
C ALA A 73 4.23 -0.22 2.49
N VAL A 74 5.02 -1.26 2.80
CA VAL A 74 6.42 -1.12 3.25
C VAL A 74 7.26 -0.36 2.23
N ARG A 75 7.17 -0.75 0.95
CA ARG A 75 7.90 -0.07 -0.14
C ARG A 75 7.50 1.39 -0.29
N SER A 76 6.20 1.69 -0.15
CA SER A 76 5.68 3.05 -0.22
C SER A 76 6.22 3.90 0.92
N LEU A 77 6.26 3.36 2.14
CA LEU A 77 6.82 4.04 3.32
C LEU A 77 8.33 4.25 3.19
N GLN A 78 9.07 3.23 2.75
CA GLN A 78 10.50 3.35 2.45
C GLN A 78 10.76 4.44 1.40
N THR A 79 9.93 4.51 0.36
CA THR A 79 10.06 5.53 -0.69
C THR A 79 9.74 6.92 -0.16
N ALA A 80 8.70 7.07 0.67
CA ALA A 80 8.34 8.35 1.29
C ALA A 80 9.39 8.82 2.31
N ALA A 81 10.09 7.90 2.97
CA ALA A 81 11.18 8.20 3.89
C ALA A 81 12.51 8.50 3.18
N LYS A 82 12.67 8.20 1.88
CA LYS A 82 13.89 8.55 1.15
C LYS A 82 14.06 10.08 1.11
N GLY A 83 15.24 10.55 1.53
CA GLY A 83 15.56 11.98 1.57
C GLY A 83 15.07 12.69 2.85
N THR A 84 14.65 11.95 3.88
CA THR A 84 14.42 12.49 5.22
C THR A 84 15.45 11.93 6.20
N ASP A 85 15.52 12.50 7.41
CA ASP A 85 16.38 12.01 8.50
C ASP A 85 15.82 10.77 9.23
N ILE A 86 14.89 10.05 8.60
CA ILE A 86 14.22 8.87 9.17
C ILE A 86 14.91 7.60 8.69
N HIS A 87 15.49 6.85 9.62
CA HIS A 87 16.14 5.57 9.37
C HIS A 87 15.25 4.39 9.76
N ILE A 88 14.99 3.51 8.80
CA ILE A 88 14.26 2.25 9.02
C ILE A 88 15.27 1.19 9.48
N VAL A 89 15.15 0.72 10.72
CA VAL A 89 16.17 -0.11 11.40
C VAL A 89 15.92 -1.60 11.20
N SER A 90 14.66 -2.02 11.09
CA SER A 90 14.29 -3.41 10.81
C SER A 90 12.98 -3.47 10.02
N SER A 91 12.90 -4.41 9.10
CA SER A 91 11.65 -4.85 8.48
C SER A 91 11.52 -6.34 8.72
N VAL A 92 10.55 -6.76 9.53
CA VAL A 92 10.31 -8.18 9.85
C VAL A 92 8.96 -8.60 9.31
N ASN A 93 8.91 -9.76 8.64
CA ASN A 93 7.65 -10.39 8.28
C ASN A 93 7.08 -11.08 9.51
N ALA A 94 5.85 -10.74 9.91
CA ALA A 94 5.18 -11.41 11.00
C ALA A 94 4.87 -12.85 10.59
N ILE A 95 5.63 -13.79 11.13
CA ILE A 95 5.37 -15.23 10.99
C ILE A 95 4.00 -15.50 11.60
N SER A 96 3.06 -16.06 10.83
CA SER A 96 1.80 -16.55 11.38
C SER A 96 2.12 -17.62 12.42
N GLY A 97 1.78 -17.39 13.68
CA GLY A 97 2.08 -18.32 14.76
C GLY A 97 1.42 -19.69 14.56
N GLU A 98 2.22 -20.74 14.71
CA GLU A 98 1.82 -22.02 15.32
C GLU A 98 2.92 -22.38 16.34
N PRO A 99 2.58 -22.91 17.54
CA PRO A 99 3.40 -22.74 18.74
C PRO A 99 4.56 -23.73 18.83
N ALA A 100 5.56 -23.36 19.63
CA ALA A 100 6.60 -24.25 20.14
C ALA A 100 6.01 -25.35 21.04
#